data_AF-A0AAD6VGH4-F1
#
_entry.id   AF-A0AAD6VGH4-F1
#
_cell.length_a   1.000
_cell.length_b   1.000
_cell.length_c   1.000
_cell.angle_alpha   90.00
_cell.angle_beta   90.00
_cell.angle_gamma   90.00
#
_symmetry.space_group_name_H-M   'P 1'
#
loop_
_entity.id
_entity.type
_entity.pdbx_description
1 polymer ?
#
loop_
_entity_poly.entity_id
_entity_poly.type
_entity_poly.pdbx_seq_one_letter_code
_entity_poly.pdbx_strand_id
1 'polypeptide(L)'
;IRRLAFAIIHSTTIALPAWRKACGTHGRPVRLIPCDVRTRWNSLYDMLVVAIEYKDVINAVTADRELNLRKYDLSNAEWAILEDMATMNRYYSATDASNVYRISMILHPSLKLEYFKLRKWEQNWIDTAVELVTDEY
;
A
#
# COMPACT_ATOMS: atom_id res chain seq x y z
N ILE A 1 0.65 -7.49 -7.59
CA ILE A 1 0.55 -7.17 -6.13
C ILE A 1 -0.76 -6.51 -5.72
N ARG A 2 -1.13 -5.30 -6.18
CA ARG A 2 -2.38 -4.62 -5.72
C ARG A 2 -3.65 -5.48 -5.78
N ARG A 3 -3.90 -6.14 -6.91
CA ARG A 3 -5.05 -7.05 -7.08
C ARG A 3 -4.96 -8.31 -6.21
N LEU A 4 -3.75 -8.79 -5.93
CA LEU A 4 -3.51 -9.91 -5.02
C LEU A 4 -3.83 -9.52 -3.58
N ALA A 5 -3.32 -8.37 -3.11
CA ALA A 5 -3.61 -7.85 -1.77
C ALA A 5 -5.12 -7.69 -1.56
N PHE A 6 -5.82 -7.10 -2.54
CA PHE A 6 -7.27 -6.99 -2.52
C PHE A 6 -7.96 -8.37 -2.47
N ALA A 7 -7.55 -9.32 -3.30
CA ALA A 7 -8.12 -10.66 -3.32
C ALA A 7 -7.95 -11.42 -1.99
N ILE A 8 -6.79 -11.26 -1.34
CA ILE A 8 -6.51 -11.88 -0.04
C ILE A 8 -7.36 -11.23 1.06
N ILE A 9 -7.39 -9.90 1.14
CA ILE A 9 -8.13 -9.16 2.18
C ILE A 9 -9.64 -9.44 2.11
N HIS A 10 -10.19 -9.54 0.90
CA HIS A 10 -11.63 -9.72 0.70
C HIS A 10 -12.08 -11.20 0.65
N SER A 11 -11.16 -12.17 0.64
CA SER A 11 -11.48 -13.59 0.78
C SER A 11 -11.24 -14.04 2.22
N THR A 12 -12.18 -13.67 3.10
CA THR A 12 -12.09 -13.89 4.54
C THR A 12 -12.10 -15.36 4.95
N THR A 13 -12.65 -16.24 4.10
CA THR A 13 -12.86 -17.65 4.40
C THR A 13 -11.80 -18.59 3.83
N ILE A 14 -11.10 -18.20 2.75
CA ILE A 14 -10.19 -19.10 2.02
C ILE A 14 -8.78 -18.49 1.93
N ALA A 15 -8.61 -17.35 1.27
CA ALA A 15 -7.28 -16.80 1.03
C ALA A 15 -6.69 -16.14 2.29
N LEU A 16 -7.49 -15.45 3.10
CA LEU A 16 -7.01 -14.80 4.31
C LEU A 16 -6.51 -15.81 5.36
N PRO A 17 -7.21 -16.92 5.67
CA PRO A 17 -6.68 -17.96 6.55
C PRO A 17 -5.40 -18.60 6.00
N ALA A 18 -5.34 -18.88 4.70
CA ALA A 18 -4.15 -19.44 4.07
C ALA A 18 -2.94 -18.49 4.15
N TRP A 19 -3.15 -17.18 3.94
CA TRP A 19 -2.14 -16.15 4.16
C TRP A 19 -1.60 -16.17 5.60
N ARG A 20 -2.49 -16.21 6.60
CA ARG A 20 -2.08 -16.26 8.02
C ARG A 20 -1.26 -17.52 8.33
N LYS A 21 -1.66 -18.66 7.79
CA LYS A 21 -0.92 -19.93 7.93
C LYS A 21 0.46 -19.83 7.28
N ALA A 22 0.55 -19.29 6.07
CA ALA A 22 1.82 -19.11 5.36
C ALA A 22 2.76 -18.14 6.10
N CYS A 23 2.24 -17.03 6.66
CA CYS A 23 3.04 -16.15 7.53
C CYS A 23 3.65 -16.92 8.71
N GLY A 24 2.87 -17.78 9.37
CA GLY A 24 3.33 -18.64 10.47
C GLY A 24 4.43 -19.61 10.04
N THR A 25 4.26 -20.29 8.91
CA THR A 25 5.25 -21.24 8.36
C THR A 25 6.59 -20.56 8.05
N HIS A 26 6.56 -19.33 7.52
CA HIS A 26 7.76 -18.57 7.18
C HIS A 26 8.30 -17.72 8.36
N GLY A 27 7.75 -17.88 9.57
CA GLY A 27 8.20 -17.15 10.76
C GLY A 27 8.00 -15.64 10.71
N ARG A 28 7.08 -15.15 9.87
CA ARG A 28 6.77 -13.72 9.74
C ARG A 28 5.57 -13.35 10.62
N PRO A 29 5.57 -12.18 11.25
CA PRO A 29 4.39 -11.70 11.96
C PRO A 29 3.23 -11.55 10.97
N VAL A 30 2.01 -11.82 11.42
CA VAL A 30 0.82 -11.74 10.57
C VAL A 30 0.51 -10.27 10.27
N ARG A 31 1.00 -9.79 9.12
CA ARG A 31 0.77 -8.46 8.59
C ARG A 31 0.06 -8.58 7.25
N LEU A 32 -0.94 -7.72 7.02
CA LEU A 32 -1.60 -7.62 5.71
C LEU A 32 -0.84 -6.62 4.82
N ILE A 33 -0.80 -6.91 3.54
CA ILE A 33 -0.23 -6.00 2.54
C ILE A 33 -1.15 -4.77 2.45
N PRO A 34 -0.63 -3.54 2.68
CA PRO A 34 -1.41 -2.32 2.48
C PRO A 34 -1.94 -2.24 1.05
N CYS A 35 -3.18 -1.77 0.86
CA CYS A 35 -3.69 -1.50 -0.48
C CYS A 35 -3.25 -0.12 -0.95
N ASP A 36 -2.68 -0.08 -2.16
CA ASP A 36 -2.34 1.16 -2.86
C ASP A 36 -3.57 2.07 -3.06
N VAL A 37 -3.39 3.33 -2.72
CA VAL A 37 -4.35 4.42 -2.88
C VAL A 37 -3.77 5.36 -3.94
N ARG A 38 -4.32 5.29 -5.16
CA ARG A 38 -3.82 6.01 -6.36
C ARG A 38 -3.52 7.50 -6.17
N THR A 39 -4.16 8.17 -5.21
CA THR A 39 -3.99 9.61 -4.93
C THR A 39 -3.10 9.92 -3.73
N ARG A 40 -2.59 8.91 -3.03
CA ARG A 40 -1.59 9.05 -1.98
C ARG A 40 -0.27 8.53 -2.56
N TRP A 41 0.62 9.47 -2.90
CA TRP A 41 1.87 9.23 -3.61
C TRP A 41 2.74 8.13 -2.98
N ASN A 42 2.72 7.99 -1.65
CA ASN A 42 3.50 7.00 -0.93
C ASN A 42 2.80 5.66 -0.68
N SER A 43 1.51 5.53 -0.97
CA SER A 43 0.80 4.27 -0.67
C SER A 43 1.26 3.10 -1.55
N LEU A 44 1.70 3.39 -2.78
CA LEU A 44 2.34 2.42 -3.65
C LEU A 44 3.67 1.95 -3.05
N TYR A 45 4.49 2.87 -2.54
CA TYR A 45 5.73 2.54 -1.84
C TYR A 45 5.47 1.65 -0.62
N ASP A 46 4.55 2.07 0.25
CA ASP A 46 4.17 1.33 1.45
C ASP A 46 3.71 -0.10 1.12
N MET A 47 2.92 -0.27 0.05
CA MET A 47 2.49 -1.58 -0.45
C MET A 47 3.68 -2.42 -0.97
N LEU A 48 4.58 -1.81 -1.76
CA LEU A 48 5.71 -2.51 -2.37
C LEU A 48 6.72 -2.98 -1.33
N VAL A 49 7.04 -2.14 -0.33
CA VAL A 49 7.98 -2.51 0.75
C VAL A 49 7.49 -3.75 1.49
N VAL A 50 6.21 -3.79 1.86
CA VAL A 50 5.64 -4.96 2.55
C VAL A 50 5.58 -6.17 1.61
N ALA A 51 5.25 -5.98 0.34
CA ALA A 51 5.19 -7.09 -0.61
C ALA A 51 6.57 -7.72 -0.86
N ILE A 52 7.64 -6.92 -0.91
CA ILE A 52 9.02 -7.42 -1.04
C ILE A 52 9.44 -8.16 0.25
N GLU A 53 9.12 -7.62 1.42
CA GLU A 53 9.40 -8.27 2.71
C GLU A 53 8.70 -9.64 2.84
N TYR A 54 7.49 -9.77 2.29
CA TYR A 54 6.67 -10.98 2.32
C TYR A 54 6.74 -11.80 1.02
N LYS A 55 7.78 -11.61 0.20
CA LYS A 55 7.96 -12.31 -1.09
C LYS A 55 7.82 -13.83 -0.99
N ASP A 56 8.44 -14.43 0.02
CA ASP A 56 8.37 -15.90 0.23
C ASP A 56 6.94 -16.36 0.54
N VAL A 57 6.22 -15.62 1.38
CA VAL A 57 4.82 -15.90 1.74
C VAL A 57 3.91 -15.73 0.52
N ILE A 58 4.14 -14.68 -0.28
CA ILE A 58 3.40 -14.44 -1.51
C ILE A 58 3.58 -15.59 -2.48
N ASN A 59 4.83 -16.01 -2.73
CA ASN A 59 5.14 -17.13 -3.63
C ASN A 59 4.52 -18.44 -3.14
N ALA A 60 4.50 -18.70 -1.83
CA ALA A 60 3.85 -19.88 -1.26
C ALA A 60 2.33 -19.86 -1.47
N VAL A 61 1.70 -18.70 -1.25
CA VAL A 61 0.25 -18.52 -1.39
C VAL A 61 -0.20 -18.51 -2.86
N THR A 62 0.60 -17.99 -3.79
CA THR A 62 0.30 -18.02 -5.23
C THR A 62 0.54 -19.40 -5.85
N ALA A 63 1.45 -20.20 -5.27
CA ALA A 63 1.71 -21.58 -5.70
C ALA A 63 0.60 -22.56 -5.30
N ASP A 64 -0.20 -22.23 -4.28
CA ASP A 64 -1.31 -23.08 -3.82
C ASP A 64 -2.42 -23.18 -4.88
N ARG A 65 -2.73 -24.42 -5.30
CA ARG A 65 -3.74 -24.70 -6.33
C ARG A 65 -5.16 -24.47 -5.82
N GLU A 66 -5.40 -24.61 -4.52
CA GLU A 66 -6.75 -24.49 -3.93
C GLU A 66 -7.21 -23.03 -3.86
N LEU A 67 -6.27 -22.09 -3.78
CA LEU A 67 -6.58 -20.67 -3.61
C LEU A 67 -6.94 -19.97 -4.93
N ASN A 68 -6.68 -20.59 -6.09
CA ASN A 68 -6.87 -20.00 -7.42
C ASN A 68 -6.21 -18.60 -7.56
N LEU A 69 -5.09 -18.40 -6.87
CA LEU A 69 -4.30 -17.16 -6.87
C LEU A 69 -3.11 -17.19 -7.83
N ARG A 70 -2.89 -18.32 -8.51
CA ARG A 70 -1.77 -18.53 -9.45
C ARG A 70 -1.72 -17.52 -10.60
N LYS A 71 -2.85 -16.90 -10.95
CA LYS A 71 -2.91 -15.79 -11.92
C LYS A 71 -2.19 -14.52 -11.47
N TYR A 72 -1.81 -14.43 -10.20
CA TYR A 72 -1.07 -13.32 -9.62
C TYR A 72 0.38 -13.71 -9.28
N ASP A 73 0.81 -14.90 -9.69
CA ASP A 73 2.19 -15.34 -9.53
C ASP A 73 3.13 -14.42 -10.30
N LEU A 74 4.27 -14.10 -9.70
CA LEU A 74 5.24 -13.13 -10.21
C LEU A 74 6.53 -13.84 -10.53
N SER A 75 7.01 -13.64 -11.76
CA SER A 75 8.33 -14.10 -12.19
C SER A 75 9.46 -13.34 -11.49
N ASN A 76 10.66 -13.89 -11.50
CA ASN A 76 11.85 -13.23 -10.95
C ASN A 76 12.13 -11.87 -11.62
N ALA A 77 11.85 -11.75 -12.91
CA ALA A 77 12.01 -10.48 -13.64
C ALA A 77 10.99 -9.43 -13.18
N GLU A 78 9.73 -9.81 -12.94
CA GLU A 78 8.72 -8.91 -12.41
C GLU A 78 9.04 -8.48 -10.97
N TRP A 79 9.59 -9.39 -10.15
CA TRP A 79 10.08 -9.03 -8.81
C TRP A 79 11.21 -7.99 -8.87
N ALA A 80 12.16 -8.10 -9.81
CA ALA A 80 13.22 -7.11 -9.97
C ALA A 80 12.65 -5.72 -10.35
N ILE A 81 11.68 -5.67 -11.26
CA ILE A 81 11.00 -4.41 -11.63
C ILE A 81 10.32 -3.77 -10.41
N LEU A 82 9.72 -4.58 -9.53
CA LEU A 82 9.06 -4.08 -8.32
C LEU A 82 10.07 -3.53 -7.29
N GLU A 83 11.25 -4.15 -7.18
CA GLU A 83 12.35 -3.68 -6.34
C GLU A 83 12.90 -2.33 -6.86
N ASP A 84 13.05 -2.19 -8.18
CA ASP A 84 13.44 -0.92 -8.82
C ASP A 84 12.38 0.17 -8.58
N MET A 85 11.09 -0.16 -8.73
CA MET A 85 10.00 0.76 -8.45
C MET A 85 9.94 1.20 -6.98
N ALA A 86 10.20 0.29 -6.05
CA ALA A 86 10.28 0.63 -4.62
C ALA A 86 11.45 1.59 -4.35
N THR A 87 12.59 1.37 -5.01
CA THR A 87 13.76 2.25 -4.91
C THR A 87 13.48 3.65 -5.46
N MET A 88 12.83 3.76 -6.62
CA MET A 88 12.44 5.06 -7.18
C MET A 88 11.44 5.79 -6.28
N ASN A 89 10.41 5.08 -5.78
CA ASN A 89 9.38 5.70 -4.94
C ASN A 89 9.90 6.16 -3.57
N ARG A 90 10.99 5.57 -3.05
CA ARG A 90 11.66 6.06 -1.83
C ARG A 90 12.08 7.53 -1.96
N TYR A 91 12.55 7.96 -3.13
CA TYR A 91 12.94 9.35 -3.37
C TYR A 91 11.73 10.28 -3.43
N TYR A 92 10.60 9.80 -3.97
CA TYR A 92 9.33 10.55 -3.95
C TYR A 92 8.74 10.66 -2.54
N SER A 93 8.99 9.70 -1.64
CA SER A 93 8.58 9.83 -0.25
C SER A 93 9.24 11.00 0.48
N ALA A 94 10.50 11.32 0.14
CA ALA A 94 11.17 12.52 0.67
C ALA A 94 10.50 13.81 0.18
N THR A 95 9.91 13.81 -1.01
CA THR A 95 9.16 14.95 -1.55
C THR A 95 7.77 15.09 -0.91
N ASP A 96 7.09 13.99 -0.57
CA ASP A 96 5.79 13.99 0.14
C ASP A 96 5.94 14.37 1.64
N ALA A 97 7.13 14.16 2.23
CA ALA A 97 7.45 14.69 3.56
C ALA A 97 7.52 16.23 3.57
N SER A 98 7.55 16.87 2.40
CA SER A 98 7.44 18.31 2.31
C SER A 98 5.99 18.74 2.56
N ASN A 99 5.78 19.56 3.60
CA ASN A 99 4.49 20.18 3.93
C ASN A 99 3.84 20.87 2.71
N VAL A 100 4.66 21.32 1.76
CA VAL A 100 4.27 21.99 0.51
C VAL A 100 3.21 21.22 -0.27
N TYR A 101 3.29 19.89 -0.38
CA TYR A 101 2.27 19.11 -1.13
C TYR A 101 0.91 19.11 -0.42
N ARG A 102 0.92 18.96 0.91
CA ARG A 102 -0.30 18.95 1.73
C ARG A 102 -0.96 20.33 1.74
N ILE A 103 -0.17 21.38 1.92
CA ILE A 103 -0.61 22.77 1.90
C ILE A 103 -1.19 23.14 0.53
N SER A 104 -0.50 22.81 -0.57
CA SER A 104 -0.98 23.13 -1.92
C SER A 104 -2.30 22.43 -2.28
N MET A 105 -2.54 21.22 -1.78
CA MET A 105 -3.83 20.54 -1.97
C MET A 105 -4.97 21.16 -1.15
N ILE A 106 -4.71 21.61 0.08
CA ILE A 106 -5.70 22.28 0.93
C ILE A 106 -6.02 23.69 0.42
N LEU A 107 -5.01 24.44 -0.02
CA LEU A 107 -5.17 25.78 -0.58
C LEU A 107 -5.82 25.78 -1.97
N HIS A 108 -5.96 24.61 -2.61
CA HIS A 108 -6.57 24.54 -3.94
C HIS A 108 -8.07 24.92 -3.89
N PRO A 109 -8.50 25.98 -4.62
CA PRO A 109 -9.84 26.58 -4.48
C PRO A 109 -11.01 25.61 -4.67
N SER A 110 -10.84 24.61 -5.54
CA SER A 110 -11.89 23.66 -5.93
C SER A 110 -11.85 22.32 -5.19
N LEU A 111 -10.78 22.02 -4.44
CA LEU A 111 -10.56 20.68 -3.86
C LEU A 111 -10.61 20.73 -2.32
N LYS A 112 -9.92 21.71 -1.70
CA LYS A 112 -9.92 21.99 -0.24
C LYS A 112 -9.99 20.72 0.62
N LEU A 113 -10.77 20.76 1.72
CA LEU A 113 -10.99 19.65 2.63
C LEU A 113 -12.07 18.66 2.14
N GLU A 114 -13.00 19.14 1.30
CA GLU A 114 -14.06 18.34 0.69
C GLU A 114 -13.49 17.16 -0.11
N TYR A 115 -12.39 17.36 -0.81
CA TYR A 115 -11.75 16.32 -1.61
C TYR A 115 -11.24 15.14 -0.76
N PHE A 116 -10.61 15.40 0.38
CA PHE A 116 -10.10 14.36 1.27
C PHE A 116 -11.24 13.53 1.87
N LYS A 117 -12.34 14.19 2.23
CA LYS A 117 -13.57 13.53 2.72
C LYS A 117 -14.20 12.66 1.64
N LEU A 118 -14.35 13.19 0.42
CA LEU A 118 -14.93 12.47 -0.72
C LEU A 118 -14.13 11.20 -1.07
N ARG A 119 -12.80 11.24 -0.88
CA ARG A 119 -11.90 10.12 -1.18
C ARG A 119 -11.63 9.20 0.01
N LYS A 120 -12.31 9.41 1.14
CA LYS A 120 -12.24 8.57 2.35
C LYS A 120 -10.80 8.35 2.84
N TRP A 121 -10.02 9.41 2.89
CA TRP A 121 -8.68 9.34 3.48
C TRP A 121 -8.76 9.05 4.98
N GLU A 122 -7.70 8.46 5.55
CA GLU A 122 -7.64 8.27 7.01
C GLU A 122 -7.71 9.62 7.72
N GLN A 123 -8.45 9.66 8.83
CA GLN A 123 -8.74 10.90 9.54
C GLN A 123 -7.46 11.54 10.11
N ASN A 124 -6.55 10.73 10.65
CA ASN A 124 -5.26 11.20 11.19
C ASN A 124 -4.44 12.02 10.18
N TRP A 125 -4.53 11.67 8.89
CA TRP A 125 -3.84 12.36 7.80
C TRP A 125 -4.47 13.71 7.49
N ILE A 126 -5.80 13.78 7.54
CA ILE A 126 -6.53 15.03 7.36
C ILE A 126 -6.19 15.98 8.50
N ASP A 127 -6.20 15.46 9.73
CA ASP A 127 -5.91 16.25 10.93
C ASP A 127 -4.50 16.83 10.89
N THR A 128 -3.49 16.00 10.56
CA THR A 128 -2.10 16.46 10.40
C THR A 128 -1.96 17.52 9.30
N ALA A 129 -2.70 17.37 8.18
CA ALA A 129 -2.62 18.32 7.08
C ALA A 129 -3.29 19.67 7.41
N VAL A 130 -4.39 19.66 8.17
CA VAL A 130 -5.04 20.88 8.68
C VAL A 130 -4.12 21.59 9.68
N GLU A 131 -3.55 20.85 10.64
CA GLU A 131 -2.63 21.38 11.65
C GLU A 131 -1.44 22.10 10.99
N LEU A 132 -0.84 21.48 9.97
CA LEU A 132 0.26 22.08 9.20
C LEU A 132 -0.12 23.39 8.50
N VAL A 133 -1.35 23.52 7.99
CA VAL A 133 -1.81 24.76 7.34
C VAL A 133 -2.09 25.85 8.36
N THR A 134 -2.61 25.50 9.55
CA THR A 134 -2.91 26.46 10.62
C THR A 134 -1.68 26.91 11.43
N ASP A 135 -0.62 26.09 11.47
CA ASP A 135 0.64 26.45 12.15
C ASP A 135 1.59 27.26 11.24
N GLU A 136 1.58 27.05 9.91
CA GLU A 136 2.44 27.79 8.97
C GLU A 136 1.81 29.09 8.43
N TYR A 137 0.48 29.30 8.53
CA TYR A 137 -0.25 30.48 8.01
C TYR A 137 -1.39 30.94 8.93
#